data_AF-W0E8I8-F1
#
_entry.id   AF-W0E8I8-F1
#
_cell.length_a   1.000
_cell.length_b   1.000
_cell.length_c   1.000
_cell.angle_alpha   90.00
_cell.angle_beta   90.00
_cell.angle_gamma   90.00
#
_symmetry.space_group_name_H-M   'P 1'
#
loop_
_entity.id
_entity.type
_entity.pdbx_description
1 polymer ?
#
loop_
_entity_poly.entity_id
_entity_poly.type
_entity_poly.pdbx_seq_one_letter_code
_entity_poly.pdbx_strand_id
1 'polypeptide(L)'
;MAVMAAYGVLRLLPEARLRWRDVHPELECEGDPVARLAALLPARLAAPEHTRLDDPRDNNIGGVEGFRRLSEEIPSEWLAAYAAERADGVRDTGLLLLGGRHRFVANARDVMAALARRDDVGAALQEALFGPWRYADKVIAWGWDAAARIDPAASPRDVSSTPKFGVAGAYWLAWESLPLWPMVNGRTVGMSPREWRYPVCAEWVGCEMLRALILGGERLAHREREALGVTYWSAALLSGGKFGKVLGWARPAVART
;
A
#
# COMPACT_ATOMS: atom_id res chain seq x y z
N MET A 1 -5.74 2.62 -4.32
CA MET A 1 -5.01 3.44 -3.34
C MET A 1 -5.80 3.70 -2.06
N ALA A 2 -7.06 4.15 -2.12
CA ALA A 2 -7.84 4.52 -0.92
C ALA A 2 -7.87 3.44 0.18
N VAL A 3 -8.06 2.17 -0.18
CA VAL A 3 -8.01 1.07 0.80
C VAL A 3 -6.64 0.94 1.49
N MET A 4 -5.53 1.08 0.75
CA MET A 4 -4.18 1.02 1.33
C MET A 4 -3.96 2.22 2.26
N ALA A 5 -4.38 3.41 1.85
CA ALA A 5 -4.27 4.59 2.69
C ALA A 5 -5.04 4.41 4.00
N ALA A 6 -6.29 3.93 3.95
CA ALA A 6 -7.08 3.64 5.14
C ALA A 6 -6.39 2.61 6.03
N TYR A 7 -5.89 1.50 5.46
CA TYR A 7 -5.17 0.47 6.21
C TYR A 7 -3.90 0.99 6.89
N GLY A 8 -3.17 1.90 6.22
CA GLY A 8 -2.00 2.54 6.81
C GLY A 8 -2.35 3.42 8.01
N VAL A 9 -3.51 4.08 7.99
CA VAL A 9 -4.03 4.82 9.15
C VAL A 9 -4.22 3.88 10.33
N LEU A 10 -4.83 2.71 10.16
CA LEU A 10 -4.97 1.73 11.25
C LEU A 10 -3.63 1.25 11.81
N ARG A 11 -2.60 1.11 10.97
CA ARG A 11 -1.28 0.73 11.46
C ARG A 11 -0.62 1.85 12.26
N LEU A 12 -0.78 3.11 11.83
CA LEU A 12 -0.18 4.25 12.51
C LEU A 12 -0.95 4.70 13.76
N LEU A 13 -2.27 4.45 13.81
CA LEU A 13 -3.18 4.80 14.89
C LEU A 13 -3.88 3.52 15.39
N PRO A 14 -3.23 2.71 16.26
CA PRO A 14 -3.71 1.37 16.63
C PRO A 14 -5.07 1.33 17.32
N GLU A 15 -5.47 2.42 17.99
CA GLU A 15 -6.78 2.57 18.62
C GLU A 15 -7.89 2.95 17.64
N ALA A 16 -7.54 3.40 16.43
CA ALA A 16 -8.51 3.71 15.40
C ALA A 16 -9.20 2.43 14.89
N ARG A 17 -10.40 2.63 14.34
CA ARG A 17 -11.20 1.57 13.71
C ARG A 17 -11.67 2.04 12.34
N LEU A 18 -11.80 1.08 11.43
CA LEU A 18 -12.34 1.32 10.11
C LEU A 18 -13.57 0.47 9.88
N ARG A 19 -14.49 1.00 9.09
CA ARG A 19 -15.51 0.21 8.40
C ARG A 19 -15.69 0.73 6.98
N TRP A 20 -16.42 -0.01 6.16
CA TRP A 20 -16.78 0.36 4.81
C TRP A 20 -18.29 0.47 4.70
N ARG A 21 -18.75 1.64 4.26
CA ARG A 21 -20.10 1.81 3.76
C ARG A 21 -20.01 1.88 2.24
N ASP A 22 -20.49 0.82 1.59
CA ASP A 22 -20.36 0.60 0.14
C ASP A 22 -18.89 0.66 -0.32
N VAL A 23 -18.50 1.74 -0.99
CA VAL A 23 -17.16 1.95 -1.55
C VAL A 23 -16.30 2.88 -0.70
N HIS A 24 -16.87 3.45 0.36
CA HIS A 24 -16.25 4.51 1.16
C HIS A 24 -15.80 3.98 2.53
N PRO A 25 -14.49 4.11 2.86
CA PRO A 25 -14.04 3.84 4.21
C PRO A 25 -14.53 4.95 5.16
N GLU A 26 -14.92 4.56 6.36
CA GLU A 26 -15.19 5.44 7.49
C GLU A 26 -14.14 5.16 8.57
N LEU A 27 -13.69 6.22 9.25
CA LEU A 27 -12.68 6.18 10.30
C LEU A 27 -13.29 6.63 11.63
N GLU A 28 -13.19 5.76 12.64
CA GLU A 28 -13.43 6.10 14.04
C GLU A 28 -12.06 6.20 14.72
N CYS A 29 -11.77 7.34 15.33
CA CYS A 29 -10.50 7.58 16.00
C CYS A 29 -10.72 8.55 17.16
N GLU A 30 -10.03 8.34 18.27
CA GLU A 30 -10.02 9.29 19.37
C GLU A 30 -9.11 10.49 19.04
N GLY A 31 -9.65 11.69 19.20
CA GLY A 31 -8.95 12.95 18.92
C GLY A 31 -8.87 13.29 17.43
N ASP A 32 -7.99 14.23 17.09
CA ASP A 32 -7.78 14.66 15.70
C ASP A 32 -6.78 13.72 14.99
N PRO A 33 -7.23 12.87 14.05
CA PRO A 33 -6.33 11.96 13.34
C PRO A 33 -5.30 12.70 12.48
N VAL A 34 -5.62 13.90 11.97
CA VAL A 34 -4.69 14.67 11.12
C VAL A 34 -3.50 15.14 11.92
N ALA A 35 -3.73 15.80 13.05
CA ALA A 35 -2.65 16.27 13.93
C ALA A 35 -1.77 15.11 14.42
N ARG A 36 -2.40 13.99 14.79
CA ARG A 36 -1.68 12.80 15.29
C ARG A 36 -0.81 12.15 14.20
N LEU A 37 -1.34 11.99 12.99
CA LEU A 37 -0.54 11.49 11.86
C LEU A 37 0.60 12.47 11.51
N ALA A 38 0.34 13.78 11.48
CA ALA A 38 1.38 14.78 11.20
C ALA A 38 2.53 14.68 12.20
N ALA A 39 2.23 14.46 13.49
CA ALA A 39 3.23 14.30 14.54
C ALA A 39 4.09 13.02 14.38
N LEU A 40 3.57 11.97 13.73
CA LEU A 40 4.30 10.73 13.49
C LEU A 40 5.30 10.84 12.32
N LEU A 41 5.03 11.70 11.34
CA LEU A 41 5.79 11.77 10.09
C LEU A 41 7.32 11.90 10.28
N PRO A 42 7.85 12.76 11.18
CA PRO A 42 9.30 12.85 11.39
C PRO A 42 9.94 11.55 11.87
N ALA A 43 9.31 10.86 12.83
CA ALA A 43 9.79 9.58 13.35
C ALA A 43 9.70 8.48 12.28
N ARG A 44 8.62 8.48 11.48
CA ARG A 44 8.47 7.54 10.36
C ARG A 44 9.52 7.76 9.28
N LEU A 45 9.88 9.00 8.95
CA LEU A 45 10.93 9.29 7.98
C LEU A 45 12.30 8.73 8.40
N ALA A 46 12.59 8.70 9.70
CA ALA A 46 13.84 8.19 10.27
C ALA A 46 13.84 6.67 10.52
N ALA A 47 12.73 5.98 10.25
CA ALA A 47 12.58 4.58 10.59
C ALA A 47 13.57 3.67 9.81
N PRO A 48 14.11 2.60 10.43
CA PRO A 48 15.13 1.74 9.81
C PRO A 48 14.64 1.07 8.52
N GLU A 49 13.38 0.65 8.45
CA GLU A 49 12.76 0.07 7.25
C GLU A 49 12.75 1.03 6.04
N HIS A 50 12.95 2.33 6.25
CA HIS A 50 12.99 3.35 5.21
C HIS A 50 14.42 3.80 4.89
N THR A 51 15.38 3.54 5.78
CA THR A 51 16.74 4.12 5.73
C THR A 51 17.85 3.09 5.54
N ARG A 52 17.61 1.80 5.86
CA ARG A 52 18.59 0.71 5.74
C ARG A 52 18.71 0.12 4.33
N LEU A 53 17.76 0.43 3.45
CA LEU A 53 17.76 -0.02 2.06
C LEU A 53 17.05 0.99 1.16
N ASP A 54 17.37 0.94 -0.13
CA ASP A 54 16.68 1.73 -1.15
C ASP A 54 15.72 0.88 -2.00
N ASP A 55 15.95 -0.42 -2.11
CA ASP A 55 15.15 -1.31 -2.95
C ASP A 55 15.29 -2.78 -2.48
N PRO A 56 14.17 -3.52 -2.31
CA PRO A 56 14.20 -4.85 -1.73
C PRO A 56 14.46 -5.98 -2.73
N ARG A 57 14.66 -5.67 -4.02
CA ARG A 57 14.96 -6.70 -5.02
C ARG A 57 16.31 -7.36 -4.72
N ASP A 58 16.41 -8.64 -5.04
CA ASP A 58 17.53 -9.54 -4.73
C ASP A 58 18.92 -8.92 -5.06
N ASN A 59 19.05 -8.38 -6.27
CA ASN A 59 20.28 -7.74 -6.75
C ASN A 59 20.66 -6.45 -6.02
N ASN A 60 19.73 -5.82 -5.30
CA ASN A 60 19.94 -4.56 -4.59
C ASN A 60 20.24 -4.76 -3.11
N ILE A 61 19.73 -5.83 -2.51
CA ILE A 61 20.01 -6.14 -1.11
C ILE A 61 21.26 -7.03 -0.95
N GLY A 62 21.69 -7.73 -2.00
CA GLY A 62 22.85 -8.63 -1.99
C GLY A 62 22.47 -10.09 -1.77
N GLY A 63 21.34 -10.52 -2.33
CA GLY A 63 20.86 -11.90 -2.20
C GLY A 63 20.46 -12.29 -0.78
N VAL A 64 20.57 -13.59 -0.49
CA VAL A 64 20.18 -14.19 0.80
C VAL A 64 20.97 -13.61 1.98
N GLU A 65 22.27 -13.38 1.82
CA GLU A 65 23.11 -12.77 2.86
C GLU A 65 22.62 -11.36 3.21
N GLY A 66 22.32 -10.58 2.16
CA GLY A 66 21.72 -9.25 2.30
C GLY A 66 20.38 -9.25 3.01
N PHE A 67 19.51 -10.21 2.68
CA PHE A 67 18.22 -10.39 3.34
C PHE A 67 18.38 -10.73 4.83
N ARG A 68 19.29 -11.64 5.17
CA ARG A 68 19.56 -12.03 6.56
C ARG A 68 20.13 -10.87 7.37
N ARG A 69 21.07 -10.09 6.82
CA ARG A 69 21.54 -8.85 7.45
C ARG A 69 20.37 -7.89 7.73
N LEU A 70 19.50 -7.65 6.74
CA LEU A 70 18.35 -6.77 6.94
C LEU A 70 17.40 -7.27 8.05
N SER A 71 17.28 -8.59 8.25
CA SER A 71 16.45 -9.16 9.33
C SER A 71 16.89 -8.77 10.75
N GLU A 72 18.15 -8.35 10.90
CA GLU A 72 18.71 -7.84 12.15
C GLU A 72 18.58 -6.30 12.25
N GLU A 73 18.41 -5.61 11.13
CA GLU A 73 18.46 -4.15 11.03
C GLU A 73 17.08 -3.48 10.95
N ILE A 74 16.04 -4.17 10.47
CA ILE A 74 14.69 -3.63 10.28
C ILE A 74 13.62 -4.51 10.94
N PRO A 75 12.45 -3.96 11.31
CA PRO A 75 11.36 -4.74 11.89
C PRO A 75 10.92 -5.89 10.97
N SER A 76 10.69 -7.06 11.56
CA SER A 76 10.35 -8.29 10.82
C SER A 76 9.09 -8.16 9.95
N GLU A 77 8.10 -7.39 10.42
CA GLU A 77 6.87 -7.11 9.66
C GLU A 77 7.13 -6.36 8.34
N TRP A 78 8.13 -5.47 8.34
CA TRP A 78 8.54 -4.72 7.14
C TRP A 78 9.37 -5.57 6.22
N LEU A 79 10.34 -6.33 6.77
CA LEU A 79 11.12 -7.25 5.95
C LEU A 79 10.20 -8.24 5.23
N ALA A 80 9.23 -8.82 5.95
CA ALA A 80 8.25 -9.73 5.37
C ALA A 80 7.36 -9.05 4.33
N ALA A 81 7.07 -7.76 4.44
CA ALA A 81 6.30 -7.03 3.43
C ALA A 81 7.11 -6.70 2.17
N TYR A 82 8.43 -6.59 2.28
CA TYR A 82 9.34 -6.28 1.19
C TYR A 82 9.77 -7.50 0.39
N ALA A 83 10.13 -8.57 1.09
CA ALA A 83 10.79 -9.71 0.49
C ALA A 83 10.58 -11.00 1.29
N ALA A 84 10.85 -12.14 0.65
CA ALA A 84 10.96 -13.43 1.31
C ALA A 84 12.17 -14.21 0.79
N GLU A 85 12.94 -14.81 1.70
CA GLU A 85 13.95 -15.80 1.37
C GLU A 85 13.30 -17.08 0.81
N ARG A 86 13.89 -17.63 -0.25
CA ARG A 86 13.54 -18.92 -0.85
C ARG A 86 14.81 -19.71 -1.16
N ALA A 87 14.63 -20.99 -1.46
CA ALA A 87 15.73 -21.86 -1.88
C ALA A 87 16.47 -21.35 -3.14
N ASP A 88 15.79 -20.58 -3.99
CA ASP A 88 16.32 -20.03 -5.25
C ASP A 88 16.77 -18.56 -5.16
N GLY A 89 16.85 -17.99 -3.95
CA GLY A 89 17.25 -16.60 -3.70
C GLY A 89 16.17 -15.79 -2.99
N VAL A 90 16.21 -14.46 -3.11
CA VAL A 90 15.22 -13.59 -2.49
C VAL A 90 14.16 -13.20 -3.49
N ARG A 91 12.89 -13.28 -3.08
CA ARG A 91 11.75 -12.83 -3.87
C ARG A 91 11.22 -11.51 -3.33
N ASP A 92 11.04 -10.52 -4.18
CA ASP A 92 10.42 -9.24 -3.84
C ASP A 92 8.89 -9.30 -3.82
N THR A 93 8.30 -8.34 -3.11
CA THR A 93 6.85 -8.21 -2.95
C THR A 93 6.14 -7.94 -4.28
N GLY A 94 5.02 -8.61 -4.50
CA GLY A 94 4.15 -8.36 -5.64
C GLY A 94 3.58 -6.94 -5.67
N LEU A 95 3.57 -6.22 -4.54
CA LEU A 95 3.15 -4.81 -4.47
C LEU A 95 4.22 -3.86 -5.03
N LEU A 96 5.42 -4.36 -5.34
CA LEU A 96 6.42 -3.63 -6.10
C LEU A 96 6.00 -3.62 -7.59
N LEU A 97 5.08 -2.71 -7.94
CA LEU A 97 4.57 -2.60 -9.31
C LEU A 97 5.42 -1.69 -10.21
N LEU A 98 6.39 -0.98 -9.64
CA LEU A 98 7.31 -0.11 -10.36
C LEU A 98 8.20 -0.90 -11.33
N GLY A 99 8.23 -0.49 -12.60
CA GLY A 99 9.19 -0.98 -13.59
C GLY A 99 10.48 -0.16 -13.63
N GLY A 100 11.40 -0.53 -14.52
CA GLY A 100 12.60 0.25 -14.81
C GLY A 100 13.60 0.35 -13.66
N ARG A 101 14.30 1.49 -13.57
CA ARG A 101 15.38 1.76 -12.60
C ARG A 101 14.89 2.39 -11.28
N HIS A 102 13.59 2.38 -11.03
CA HIS A 102 13.02 2.97 -9.82
C HIS A 102 13.41 2.16 -8.58
N ARG A 103 13.80 2.87 -7.52
CA ARG A 103 14.18 2.35 -6.20
C ARG A 103 12.99 2.41 -5.26
N PHE A 104 12.39 1.27 -4.95
CA PHE A 104 11.07 1.22 -4.29
C PHE A 104 11.01 1.96 -2.94
N VAL A 105 11.94 1.68 -2.03
CA VAL A 105 11.98 2.29 -0.68
C VAL A 105 12.48 3.73 -0.74
N ALA A 106 13.48 4.02 -1.58
CA ALA A 106 13.94 5.39 -1.75
C ALA A 106 12.82 6.32 -2.26
N ASN A 107 12.01 5.86 -3.21
CA ASN A 107 10.86 6.64 -3.69
C ASN A 107 9.82 6.92 -2.58
N ALA A 108 9.61 5.99 -1.66
CA ALA A 108 8.75 6.21 -0.49
C ALA A 108 9.33 7.26 0.45
N ARG A 109 10.64 7.21 0.70
CA ARG A 109 11.36 8.23 1.45
C ARG A 109 11.23 9.61 0.80
N ASP A 110 11.31 9.69 -0.54
CA ASP A 110 11.13 10.94 -1.28
C ASP A 110 9.72 11.53 -1.11
N VAL A 111 8.68 10.69 -1.14
CA VAL A 111 7.29 11.11 -0.89
C VAL A 111 7.14 11.64 0.53
N MET A 112 7.64 10.91 1.53
CA MET A 112 7.59 11.34 2.93
C MET A 112 8.37 12.63 3.16
N ALA A 113 9.56 12.77 2.56
CA ALA A 113 10.37 13.98 2.66
C ALA A 113 9.73 15.17 1.95
N ALA A 114 9.08 14.96 0.80
CA ALA A 114 8.32 16.00 0.12
C ALA A 114 7.11 16.44 0.94
N LEU A 115 6.40 15.51 1.56
CA LEU A 115 5.30 15.79 2.47
C LEU A 115 5.77 16.60 3.68
N ALA A 116 6.88 16.21 4.31
CA ALA A 116 7.44 16.88 5.49
C ALA A 116 7.95 18.31 5.21
N ARG A 117 8.28 18.63 3.95
CA ARG A 117 8.69 19.98 3.53
C ARG A 117 7.52 20.92 3.21
N ARG A 118 6.27 20.45 3.26
CA ARG A 118 5.11 21.32 3.03
C ARG A 118 4.93 22.27 4.20
N ASP A 119 4.57 23.51 3.90
CA ASP A 119 4.19 24.50 4.92
C ASP A 119 2.99 24.02 5.74
N ASP A 120 2.06 23.30 5.09
CA ASP A 120 0.88 22.71 5.73
C ASP A 120 0.78 21.21 5.42
N VAL A 121 1.40 20.41 6.29
CA VAL A 121 1.29 18.94 6.29
C VAL A 121 -0.14 18.51 6.66
N GLY A 122 -0.80 19.25 7.54
CA GLY A 122 -2.16 18.96 8.01
C GLY A 122 -3.16 18.96 6.85
N ALA A 123 -3.12 19.96 5.98
CA ALA A 123 -3.96 20.01 4.78
C ALA A 123 -3.74 18.83 3.82
N ALA A 124 -2.49 18.37 3.66
CA ALA A 124 -2.19 17.21 2.82
C ALA A 124 -2.73 15.90 3.42
N LEU A 125 -2.72 15.77 4.74
CA LEU A 125 -3.29 14.62 5.45
C LEU A 125 -4.81 14.69 5.52
N GLN A 126 -5.40 15.87 5.67
CA GLN A 126 -6.84 16.12 5.55
C GLN A 126 -7.34 15.65 4.17
N GLU A 127 -6.64 16.04 3.10
CA GLU A 127 -6.95 15.58 1.74
C GLU A 127 -6.82 14.04 1.64
N ALA A 128 -5.75 13.46 2.18
CA ALA A 128 -5.53 12.03 2.12
C ALA A 128 -6.63 11.21 2.81
N LEU A 129 -7.10 11.66 3.99
CA LEU A 129 -8.10 10.98 4.80
C LEU A 129 -9.53 11.17 4.28
N PHE A 130 -9.90 12.42 3.96
CA PHE A 130 -11.31 12.79 3.76
C PHE A 130 -11.62 13.23 2.34
N GLY A 131 -10.60 13.52 1.53
CA GLY A 131 -10.76 14.08 0.20
C GLY A 131 -11.37 15.50 0.20
N PRO A 132 -11.82 15.98 -0.97
CA PRO A 132 -11.63 15.36 -2.28
C PRO A 132 -10.14 15.30 -2.67
N TRP A 133 -9.73 14.21 -3.32
CA TRP A 133 -8.37 14.05 -3.84
C TRP A 133 -8.16 14.92 -5.09
N ARG A 134 -7.25 15.88 -5.02
CA ARG A 134 -7.02 16.91 -6.04
C ARG A 134 -5.95 16.53 -7.04
N TYR A 135 -5.09 15.55 -6.72
CA TYR A 135 -3.98 15.12 -7.57
C TYR A 135 -3.07 16.29 -7.99
N ALA A 136 -2.73 17.16 -7.04
CA ALA A 136 -1.87 18.31 -7.31
C ALA A 136 -0.38 18.01 -7.10
N ASP A 137 -0.04 16.92 -6.41
CA ASP A 137 1.33 16.63 -6.03
C ASP A 137 2.06 15.87 -7.14
N LYS A 138 3.21 16.38 -7.58
CA LYS A 138 4.08 15.66 -8.50
C LYS A 138 4.80 14.54 -7.75
N VAL A 139 4.32 13.31 -7.90
CA VAL A 139 4.84 12.11 -7.22
C VAL A 139 5.16 11.00 -8.21
N ILE A 140 5.99 10.04 -7.79
CA ILE A 140 6.21 8.82 -8.56
C ILE A 140 4.97 7.94 -8.41
N ALA A 141 4.36 7.53 -9.53
CA ALA A 141 3.23 6.60 -9.47
C ALA A 141 3.71 5.17 -9.19
N TRP A 142 3.37 4.64 -8.04
CA TRP A 142 3.66 3.25 -7.63
C TRP A 142 2.74 2.21 -8.26
N GLY A 143 1.81 2.63 -9.12
CA GLY A 143 0.84 1.75 -9.74
C GLY A 143 -0.29 1.29 -8.80
N TRP A 144 -0.34 1.78 -7.56
CA TRP A 144 -1.41 1.43 -6.60
C TRP A 144 -2.70 2.22 -6.78
N ASP A 145 -2.64 3.28 -7.58
CA ASP A 145 -3.75 4.20 -7.78
C ASP A 145 -4.28 4.11 -9.22
N ALA A 146 -5.46 3.53 -9.35
CA ALA A 146 -6.15 3.39 -10.63
C ALA A 146 -6.56 4.75 -11.22
N ALA A 147 -6.81 5.76 -10.37
CA ALA A 147 -7.25 7.08 -10.78
C ALA A 147 -6.09 7.94 -11.30
N ALA A 148 -4.89 7.81 -10.71
CA ALA A 148 -3.66 8.46 -11.18
C ALA A 148 -3.05 7.78 -12.44
N ARG A 149 -3.70 6.75 -12.98
CA ARG A 149 -3.23 6.03 -14.15
C ARG A 149 -3.38 6.89 -15.40
N ILE A 150 -2.27 7.11 -16.10
CA ILE A 150 -2.30 7.66 -17.45
C ILE A 150 -2.61 6.52 -18.41
N ASP A 151 -3.68 6.67 -19.21
CA ASP A 151 -4.06 5.70 -20.23
C ASP A 151 -3.51 6.14 -21.61
N PRO A 152 -2.43 5.50 -22.11
CA PRO A 152 -1.83 5.89 -23.38
C PRO A 152 -2.78 5.70 -24.56
N ALA A 153 -3.68 4.71 -24.49
CA ALA A 153 -4.63 4.42 -25.57
C ALA A 153 -5.71 5.50 -25.69
N ALA A 154 -5.98 6.23 -24.61
CA ALA A 154 -6.90 7.37 -24.59
C ALA A 154 -6.20 8.71 -24.88
N SER A 155 -4.88 8.72 -25.11
CA SER A 155 -4.11 9.94 -25.36
C SER A 155 -3.72 10.07 -26.84
N PRO A 156 -3.91 11.24 -27.46
CA PRO A 156 -3.40 11.51 -28.81
C PRO A 156 -1.89 11.79 -28.85
N ARG A 157 -1.21 11.80 -27.70
CA ARG A 157 0.23 12.10 -27.56
C ARG A 157 0.96 10.97 -26.86
N ASP A 158 2.26 10.84 -27.12
CA ASP A 158 3.13 9.98 -26.33
C ASP A 158 3.16 10.46 -24.88
N VAL A 159 2.65 9.62 -23.99
CA VAL A 159 2.57 9.90 -22.55
C VAL A 159 3.78 9.39 -21.77
N SER A 160 4.79 8.84 -22.45
CA SER A 160 5.99 8.26 -21.82
C SER A 160 6.74 9.22 -20.88
N SER A 161 6.69 10.52 -21.17
CA SER A 161 7.32 11.60 -20.39
C SER A 161 6.32 12.45 -19.59
N THR A 162 5.04 12.10 -19.61
CA THR A 162 4.00 12.90 -18.93
C THR A 162 4.19 12.83 -17.42
N PRO A 163 4.28 13.99 -16.72
CA PRO A 163 4.40 14.01 -15.28
C PRO A 163 3.21 13.31 -14.64
N LYS A 164 3.48 12.47 -13.64
CA LYS A 164 2.46 11.79 -12.87
C LYS A 164 2.14 12.61 -11.64
N PHE A 165 0.85 12.72 -11.35
CA PHE A 165 0.34 13.43 -10.20
C PHE A 165 -0.41 12.48 -9.27
N GLY A 166 -0.43 12.82 -7.98
CA GLY A 166 -1.03 12.00 -6.94
C GLY A 166 -1.35 12.83 -5.70
N VAL A 167 -1.64 12.12 -4.62
CA VAL A 167 -1.93 12.69 -3.30
C VAL A 167 -0.87 12.20 -2.34
N ALA A 168 0.13 13.04 -2.03
CA ALA A 168 1.33 12.61 -1.31
C ALA A 168 1.02 12.00 0.06
N GLY A 169 0.05 12.58 0.79
CA GLY A 169 -0.42 12.02 2.07
C GLY A 169 -1.03 10.63 1.92
N ALA A 170 -1.82 10.39 0.87
CA ALA A 170 -2.42 9.09 0.61
C ALA A 170 -1.39 8.05 0.16
N TYR A 171 -0.36 8.48 -0.57
CA TYR A 171 0.78 7.62 -0.92
C TYR A 171 1.55 7.21 0.34
N TRP A 172 1.90 8.16 1.22
CA TRP A 172 2.54 7.82 2.50
C TRP A 172 1.70 6.84 3.32
N LEU A 173 0.41 7.10 3.50
CA LEU A 173 -0.47 6.18 4.22
C LEU A 173 -0.56 4.82 3.53
N ALA A 174 -0.65 4.78 2.20
CA ALA A 174 -0.65 3.51 1.47
C ALA A 174 0.66 2.72 1.68
N TRP A 175 1.80 3.40 1.73
CA TRP A 175 3.09 2.79 2.05
C TRP A 175 3.10 2.18 3.45
N GLU A 176 2.55 2.91 4.43
CA GLU A 176 2.49 2.45 5.82
C GLU A 176 1.57 1.23 6.00
N SER A 177 0.76 0.87 5.00
CA SER A 177 -0.03 -0.37 5.01
C SER A 177 0.73 -1.62 4.61
N LEU A 178 1.94 -1.51 4.06
CA LEU A 178 2.69 -2.66 3.52
C LEU A 178 2.86 -3.82 4.52
N PRO A 179 3.15 -3.60 5.82
CA PRO A 179 3.25 -4.67 6.81
C PRO A 179 2.00 -5.55 6.98
N LEU A 180 0.83 -5.08 6.55
CA LEU A 180 -0.40 -5.88 6.53
C LEU A 180 -0.43 -6.91 5.39
N TRP A 181 0.50 -6.80 4.43
CA TRP A 181 0.61 -7.63 3.23
C TRP A 181 1.94 -8.41 3.22
N PRO A 182 2.20 -9.29 4.20
CA PRO A 182 3.45 -10.02 4.23
C PRO A 182 3.58 -10.97 3.04
N MET A 183 4.81 -11.30 2.72
CA MET A 183 5.15 -12.38 1.81
C MET A 183 5.15 -13.71 2.55
N VAL A 184 4.33 -14.63 2.08
CA VAL A 184 4.27 -16.01 2.58
C VAL A 184 4.61 -16.95 1.44
N ASN A 185 5.60 -17.81 1.63
CA ASN A 185 6.09 -18.74 0.60
C ASN A 185 6.45 -18.03 -0.73
N GLY A 186 7.08 -16.84 -0.64
CA GLY A 186 7.48 -16.06 -1.81
C GLY A 186 6.36 -15.34 -2.54
N ARG A 187 5.18 -15.21 -1.92
CA ARG A 187 4.02 -14.52 -2.50
C ARG A 187 3.45 -13.51 -1.53
N THR A 188 3.22 -12.29 -1.97
CA THR A 188 2.48 -11.30 -1.20
C THR A 188 1.04 -11.78 -1.00
N VAL A 189 0.58 -11.80 0.25
CA VAL A 189 -0.79 -12.20 0.60
C VAL A 189 -1.80 -11.34 -0.16
N GLY A 190 -2.90 -11.95 -0.60
CA GLY A 190 -3.92 -11.31 -1.42
C GLY A 190 -3.53 -11.08 -2.88
N MET A 191 -2.27 -11.29 -3.29
CA MET A 191 -1.85 -11.10 -4.68
C MET A 191 -1.79 -12.39 -5.48
N SER A 192 -2.31 -12.31 -6.70
CA SER A 192 -2.14 -13.29 -7.77
C SER A 192 -1.45 -12.64 -8.97
N PRO A 193 -1.07 -13.42 -10.01
CA PRO A 193 -0.51 -12.85 -11.23
C PRO A 193 -1.44 -11.85 -11.95
N ARG A 194 -2.76 -11.89 -11.70
CA ARG A 194 -3.79 -11.14 -12.44
C ARG A 194 -4.57 -10.13 -11.60
N GLU A 195 -4.63 -10.31 -10.30
CA GLU A 195 -5.41 -9.45 -9.41
C GLU A 195 -4.82 -9.40 -8.00
N TRP A 196 -5.08 -8.30 -7.32
CA TRP A 196 -4.89 -8.13 -5.88
C TRP A 196 -6.26 -8.12 -5.22
N ARG A 197 -6.42 -8.93 -4.17
CA ARG A 197 -7.66 -9.11 -3.41
C ARG A 197 -7.44 -8.66 -1.98
N TYR A 198 -8.45 -8.02 -1.41
CA TYR A 198 -8.40 -7.47 -0.07
C TYR A 198 -9.79 -7.46 0.57
N PRO A 199 -9.89 -7.61 1.90
CA PRO A 199 -11.17 -7.56 2.61
C PRO A 199 -11.68 -6.11 2.77
N VAL A 200 -12.98 -5.92 2.84
CA VAL A 200 -13.61 -4.72 3.39
C VAL A 200 -14.67 -5.19 4.38
N CYS A 201 -14.88 -4.43 5.46
CA CYS A 201 -15.78 -4.84 6.54
C CYS A 201 -16.85 -3.79 6.75
N ALA A 202 -18.12 -4.20 6.77
CA ALA A 202 -19.23 -3.32 7.14
C ALA A 202 -19.20 -2.97 8.64
N GLU A 203 -18.64 -3.86 9.46
CA GLU A 203 -18.42 -3.66 10.88
C GLU A 203 -17.11 -2.92 11.18
N TRP A 204 -17.05 -2.27 12.34
CA TRP A 204 -15.84 -1.59 12.82
C TRP A 204 -14.74 -2.60 13.16
N VAL A 205 -13.59 -2.48 12.48
CA VAL A 205 -12.42 -3.33 12.70
C VAL A 205 -11.18 -2.50 13.01
N GLY A 206 -10.41 -2.96 13.99
CA GLY A 206 -9.06 -2.45 14.27
C GLY A 206 -8.00 -3.16 13.43
N CYS A 207 -6.74 -2.74 13.60
CA CYS A 207 -5.59 -3.24 12.83
C CYS A 207 -5.42 -4.77 12.90
N GLU A 208 -5.50 -5.37 14.09
CA GLU A 208 -5.29 -6.81 14.28
C GLU A 208 -6.37 -7.66 13.62
N MET A 209 -7.65 -7.27 13.75
CA MET A 209 -8.76 -7.95 13.07
C MET A 209 -8.59 -7.85 11.55
N LEU A 210 -8.24 -6.66 11.04
CA LEU A 210 -7.98 -6.48 9.62
C LEU A 210 -6.83 -7.39 9.13
N ARG A 211 -5.74 -7.46 9.89
CA ARG A 211 -4.61 -8.34 9.58
C ARG A 211 -5.04 -9.82 9.54
N ALA A 212 -5.85 -10.27 10.49
CA ALA A 212 -6.39 -11.62 10.51
C ALA A 212 -7.24 -11.91 9.25
N LEU A 213 -8.08 -10.96 8.84
CA LEU A 213 -8.87 -11.07 7.61
C LEU A 213 -7.99 -11.13 6.36
N ILE A 214 -6.94 -10.30 6.27
CA ILE A 214 -6.01 -10.34 5.14
C ILE A 214 -5.33 -11.72 5.04
N LEU A 215 -4.85 -12.26 6.17
CA LEU A 215 -4.09 -13.51 6.20
C LEU A 215 -4.94 -14.76 5.99
N GLY A 216 -6.19 -14.76 6.44
CA GLY A 216 -7.00 -15.99 6.51
C GLY A 216 -8.48 -15.85 6.18
N GLY A 217 -9.04 -14.63 6.14
CA GLY A 217 -10.48 -14.42 5.98
C GLY A 217 -11.06 -15.00 4.67
N GLU A 218 -10.25 -15.13 3.62
CA GLU A 218 -10.68 -15.73 2.35
C GLU A 218 -10.96 -17.23 2.47
N ARG A 219 -10.42 -17.90 3.50
CA ARG A 219 -10.67 -19.32 3.79
C ARG A 219 -11.97 -19.57 4.55
N LEU A 220 -12.57 -18.55 5.13
CA LEU A 220 -13.88 -18.66 5.78
C LEU A 220 -14.95 -19.06 4.77
N ALA A 221 -15.99 -19.77 5.22
CA ALA A 221 -17.13 -20.04 4.37
C ALA A 221 -17.83 -18.72 3.98
N HIS A 222 -18.50 -18.70 2.83
CA HIS A 222 -19.22 -17.51 2.37
C HIS A 222 -20.18 -16.95 3.43
N ARG A 223 -20.99 -17.85 4.03
CA ARG A 223 -21.93 -17.52 5.11
C ARG A 223 -21.26 -16.89 6.33
N GLU A 224 -20.03 -17.30 6.66
CA GLU A 224 -19.29 -16.78 7.81
C GLU A 224 -18.77 -15.39 7.52
N ARG A 225 -18.27 -15.15 6.30
CA ARG A 225 -17.89 -13.81 5.86
C ARG A 225 -19.08 -12.85 5.86
N GLU A 226 -20.22 -13.29 5.33
CA GLU A 226 -21.45 -12.49 5.35
C GLU A 226 -21.89 -12.17 6.78
N ALA A 227 -21.89 -13.16 7.68
CA ALA A 227 -22.24 -12.95 9.09
C ALA A 227 -21.29 -11.97 9.80
N LEU A 228 -20.04 -11.88 9.37
CA LEU A 228 -19.05 -10.92 9.86
C LEU A 228 -19.05 -9.58 9.09
N GLY A 229 -19.95 -9.40 8.12
CA GLY A 229 -19.98 -8.20 7.27
C GLY A 229 -18.75 -8.04 6.38
N VAL A 230 -18.01 -9.11 6.10
CA VAL A 230 -16.77 -9.10 5.31
C VAL A 230 -17.06 -9.37 3.84
N THR A 231 -16.67 -8.44 2.98
CA THR A 231 -16.67 -8.62 1.52
C THR A 231 -15.24 -8.56 0.99
N TYR A 232 -14.88 -9.42 0.05
CA TYR A 232 -13.59 -9.28 -0.65
C TYR A 232 -13.76 -8.44 -1.90
N TRP A 233 -12.82 -7.53 -2.10
CA TRP A 233 -12.70 -6.75 -3.32
C TRP A 233 -11.49 -7.24 -4.11
N SER A 234 -11.50 -6.99 -5.41
CA SER A 234 -10.43 -7.33 -6.34
C SER A 234 -10.09 -6.15 -7.23
N ALA A 235 -8.80 -5.88 -7.39
CA ALA A 235 -8.25 -4.94 -8.36
C ALA A 235 -7.37 -5.70 -9.35
N ALA A 236 -7.66 -5.57 -10.65
CA ALA A 236 -6.88 -6.25 -11.68
C ALA A 236 -5.45 -5.69 -11.75
N LEU A 237 -4.45 -6.56 -11.91
CA LEU A 237 -3.10 -6.15 -12.31
C LEU A 237 -3.06 -6.00 -13.82
N LEU A 238 -2.93 -4.76 -14.27
CA LEU A 238 -2.81 -4.40 -15.67
C LEU A 238 -1.33 -4.26 -16.03
N SER A 239 -0.95 -4.83 -17.17
CA SER A 239 0.40 -4.65 -17.72
C SER A 239 0.55 -3.23 -18.25
N GLY A 240 1.39 -2.41 -17.61
CA GLY A 240 1.69 -1.04 -18.02
C GLY A 240 2.81 -0.93 -19.08
N GLY A 241 3.05 -1.99 -19.85
CA GLY A 241 4.16 -2.07 -20.81
C GLY A 241 5.53 -2.08 -20.12
N LYS A 242 6.50 -1.32 -20.66
CA LYS A 242 7.89 -1.24 -20.13
C LYS A 242 8.01 -0.54 -18.77
N PHE A 243 6.94 0.06 -18.26
CA PHE A 243 6.96 0.96 -17.10
C PHE A 243 6.50 0.31 -15.79
N GLY A 244 6.24 -1.00 -15.81
CA GLY A 244 5.77 -1.77 -14.66
C GLY A 244 4.31 -2.18 -14.79
N LYS A 245 3.69 -2.51 -13.66
CA LYS A 245 2.28 -2.88 -13.55
C LYS A 245 1.50 -1.75 -12.88
N VAL A 246 0.19 -1.74 -13.06
CA VAL A 246 -0.73 -0.85 -12.34
C VAL A 246 -1.97 -1.61 -11.92
N LEU A 247 -2.60 -1.18 -10.83
CA LEU A 247 -3.89 -1.66 -10.41
C LEU A 247 -4.99 -0.97 -11.24
N GLY A 248 -5.95 -1.76 -11.70
CA GLY A 248 -7.21 -1.26 -12.23
C GLY A 248 -8.19 -0.86 -11.13
N TRP A 249 -9.35 -0.36 -11.54
CA TRP A 249 -10.45 -0.09 -10.62
C TRP A 249 -10.86 -1.36 -9.88
N ALA A 250 -11.08 -1.21 -8.58
CA ALA A 250 -11.48 -2.31 -7.74
C ALA A 250 -12.98 -2.56 -7.82
N ARG A 251 -13.38 -3.81 -7.63
CA ARG A 251 -14.78 -4.27 -7.63
C ARG A 251 -14.97 -5.39 -6.61
N PRO A 252 -16.18 -5.61 -6.09
CA PRO A 252 -16.48 -6.80 -5.29
C PRO A 252 -16.03 -8.07 -6.03
N ALA A 253 -15.32 -8.93 -5.33
CA ALA A 253 -14.85 -10.20 -5.86
C ALA A 253 -16.02 -11.18 -5.90
N VAL A 254 -16.19 -11.85 -7.04
CA VAL A 254 -17.20 -12.92 -7.16
C VAL A 254 -16.77 -14.08 -6.27
N ALA A 255 -17.70 -14.63 -5.49
CA ALA A 255 -17.47 -15.83 -4.71
C ALA A 255 -17.00 -16.95 -5.64
N ARG A 256 -15.85 -17.56 -5.33
CA ARG A 256 -15.44 -18.79 -6.02
C ARG A 256 -16.35 -19.89 -5.53
N THR A 257 -17.26 -20.35 -6.39
CA THR A 257 -18.11 -21.52 -6.19
C THR A 257 -17.30 -22.79 -6.26
#